data_AF-A0A9X1V9X6-F1
#
_entry.id   AF-A0A9X1V9X6-F1
#
_cell.length_a   1.000
_cell.length_b   1.000
_cell.length_c   1.000
_cell.angle_alpha   90.00
_cell.angle_beta   90.00
_cell.angle_gamma   90.00
#
_symmetry.space_group_name_H-M   'P 1'
#
loop_
_entity.id
_entity.type
_entity.pdbx_description
1 polymer ?
#
loop_
_entity_poly.entity_id
_entity_poly.type
_entity_poly.pdbx_seq_one_letter_code
_entity_poly.pdbx_strand_id
1 'polypeptide(L)'
;MFARIDYALWGGLIPGNIDQLSELDEKGVIGFKAFLSTSGVEEFPCIDDLSLWKGMEEILKLNSILAVHAESEMITRQLTDAWLSSNAPRDMKNYTWTRPILAEVEAVQRVLTYAELTGCRLHIVHASCAEVVHAVTLAKERGVAVTVETCPHYLALSEEDAEKWHGIAKCAPPLRSRKEVEELWECVRSGEVDTIASDHSPCPIELKLSPDISKVWGGISGAQTSLLVLLEEGFVNRDLSLLDIARLTATTPPHIFGLYPQKGVLAVGSDADIVLIDLVASQILQKEHLYYRHPHSPFIGK
;
A
#
# COMPACT_ATOMS: atom_id res chain seq x y z
N MET A 1 5.07 26.34 5.01
CA MET A 1 4.28 25.14 4.68
C MET A 1 3.65 24.69 6.00
N PHE A 2 2.33 24.62 6.09
CA PHE A 2 1.64 24.23 7.33
C PHE A 2 0.88 22.93 7.07
N ALA A 3 1.20 21.86 7.80
CA ALA A 3 0.38 20.66 7.83
C ALA A 3 -0.87 20.93 8.68
N ARG A 4 -2.03 20.39 8.26
CA ARG A 4 -3.31 20.55 9.00
C ARG A 4 -3.52 19.48 10.07
N ILE A 5 -2.80 18.37 9.94
CA ILE A 5 -2.77 17.23 10.84
C ILE A 5 -1.32 16.90 11.14
N ASP A 6 -1.08 16.15 12.21
CA ASP A 6 0.24 15.62 12.52
C ASP A 6 0.74 14.68 11.43
N TYR A 7 2.05 14.53 11.35
CA TYR A 7 2.69 13.72 10.34
C TYR A 7 3.93 13.01 10.90
N ALA A 8 4.27 11.92 10.25
CA ALA A 8 5.53 11.20 10.39
C ALA A 8 6.14 10.98 9.01
N LEU A 9 7.44 10.69 8.97
CA LEU A 9 8.18 10.53 7.72
C LEU A 9 8.82 9.14 7.65
N TRP A 10 8.80 8.57 6.45
CA TRP A 10 9.58 7.39 6.09
C TRP A 10 10.98 7.82 5.63
N GLY A 11 12.02 7.11 6.09
CA GLY A 11 13.35 7.16 5.50
C GLY A 11 13.40 6.36 4.20
N GLY A 12 14.20 6.78 3.24
CA GLY A 12 14.43 6.00 2.02
C GLY A 12 15.59 5.02 2.20
N LEU A 13 15.41 3.75 1.84
CA LEU A 13 16.49 2.78 1.64
C LEU A 13 16.63 2.54 0.12
N ILE A 14 17.75 2.97 -0.45
CA ILE A 14 18.08 2.86 -1.87
C ILE A 14 19.52 2.35 -2.02
N PRO A 15 19.92 1.84 -3.21
CA PRO A 15 21.32 1.50 -3.45
C PRO A 15 22.26 2.67 -3.13
N GLY A 16 23.27 2.40 -2.31
CA GLY A 16 24.35 3.35 -1.99
C GLY A 16 24.09 4.33 -0.85
N ASN A 17 22.97 4.23 -0.11
CA ASN A 17 22.69 5.15 1.03
C ASN A 17 22.64 4.47 2.41
N ILE A 18 23.15 3.25 2.54
CA ILE A 18 23.09 2.48 3.80
C ILE A 18 23.81 3.21 4.95
N ASP A 19 24.89 3.92 4.64
CA ASP A 19 25.66 4.73 5.60
C ASP A 19 24.91 5.97 6.10
N GLN A 20 23.79 6.35 5.47
CA GLN A 20 22.95 7.49 5.84
C GLN A 20 21.73 7.09 6.68
N LEU A 21 21.46 5.79 6.87
CA LEU A 21 20.26 5.33 7.58
C LEU A 21 20.27 5.78 9.05
N SER A 22 21.43 5.73 9.72
CA SER A 22 21.57 6.19 11.10
C SER A 22 21.23 7.68 11.26
N GLU A 23 21.64 8.52 10.30
CA GLU A 23 21.32 9.96 10.33
C GLU A 23 19.81 10.21 10.16
N LEU A 24 19.14 9.41 9.31
CA LEU A 24 17.69 9.50 9.13
C LEU A 24 16.94 9.07 10.39
N ASP A 25 17.40 8.01 11.06
CA ASP A 25 16.84 7.53 12.32
C ASP A 25 16.97 8.58 13.43
N GLU A 26 18.14 9.19 13.57
CA GLU A 26 18.38 10.32 14.51
C GLU A 26 17.47 11.52 14.23
N LYS A 27 17.06 11.72 12.97
CA LYS A 27 16.10 12.76 12.56
C LYS A 27 14.63 12.37 12.79
N GLY A 28 14.36 11.16 13.29
CA GLY A 28 13.04 10.72 13.75
C GLY A 28 12.14 10.17 12.65
N VAL A 29 12.69 9.49 11.63
CA VAL A 29 11.85 8.70 10.71
C VAL A 29 11.18 7.55 11.47
N ILE A 30 9.95 7.21 11.12
CA ILE A 30 9.20 6.12 11.79
C ILE A 30 9.59 4.72 11.32
N GLY A 31 10.46 4.65 10.31
CA GLY A 31 10.84 3.45 9.60
C GLY A 31 11.46 3.81 8.27
N PHE A 32 11.86 2.80 7.51
CA PHE A 32 12.46 2.94 6.19
C PHE A 32 11.59 2.31 5.12
N LYS A 33 11.66 2.79 3.89
CA LYS A 33 10.93 2.25 2.74
C LYS A 33 11.93 1.83 1.66
N ALA A 34 11.70 0.70 1.02
CA ALA A 34 12.40 0.28 -0.19
C ALA A 34 11.42 -0.18 -1.28
N PHE A 35 11.89 -0.23 -2.53
CA PHE A 35 11.15 -0.72 -3.68
C PHE A 35 11.87 -1.92 -4.30
N LEU A 36 11.18 -3.06 -4.41
CA LEU A 36 11.71 -4.28 -5.02
C LEU A 36 11.43 -4.36 -6.53
N SER A 37 10.71 -3.37 -7.06
CA SER A 37 10.50 -3.10 -8.49
C SER A 37 10.58 -1.61 -8.77
N THR A 38 10.67 -1.24 -10.05
CA THR A 38 10.76 0.17 -10.48
C THR A 38 9.63 1.03 -9.91
N SER A 39 9.98 2.08 -9.16
CA SER A 39 9.04 3.01 -8.50
C SER A 39 8.33 3.99 -9.45
N GLY A 40 8.82 4.09 -10.69
CA GLY A 40 8.38 5.07 -11.68
C GLY A 40 9.12 6.41 -11.64
N VAL A 41 10.06 6.59 -10.71
CA VAL A 41 10.93 7.78 -10.61
C VAL A 41 12.39 7.37 -10.44
N GLU A 42 13.31 8.11 -11.05
CA GLU A 42 14.75 7.79 -11.02
C GLU A 42 15.39 8.08 -9.66
N GLU A 43 14.82 9.05 -8.92
CA GLU A 43 15.30 9.49 -7.61
C GLU A 43 15.08 8.45 -6.51
N PHE A 44 14.20 7.46 -6.75
CA PHE A 44 13.93 6.36 -5.84
C PHE A 44 14.05 5.02 -6.59
N PRO A 45 15.26 4.58 -6.92
CA PRO A 45 15.47 3.39 -7.74
C PRO A 45 15.09 2.10 -7.00
N CYS A 46 14.82 1.05 -7.79
CA CYS A 46 14.69 -0.31 -7.28
C CYS A 46 15.97 -0.73 -6.55
N ILE A 47 15.83 -1.38 -5.40
CA ILE A 47 16.96 -1.92 -4.64
C ILE A 47 17.33 -3.33 -5.11
N ASP A 48 18.62 -3.65 -5.13
CA ASP A 48 19.12 -5.00 -5.38
C ASP A 48 19.16 -5.83 -4.07
N ASP A 49 19.21 -7.16 -4.19
CA ASP A 49 19.16 -8.06 -3.03
C ASP A 49 20.32 -7.85 -2.04
N LEU A 50 21.52 -7.50 -2.50
CA LEU A 50 22.66 -7.29 -1.61
C LEU A 50 22.51 -5.98 -0.81
N SER A 51 22.06 -4.92 -1.48
CA SER A 51 21.77 -3.64 -0.82
C SER A 51 20.59 -3.77 0.15
N LEU A 52 19.54 -4.51 -0.23
CA LEU A 52 18.40 -4.81 0.63
C LEU A 52 18.84 -5.56 1.89
N TRP A 53 19.62 -6.64 1.72
CA TRP A 53 20.13 -7.44 2.84
C TRP A 53 20.92 -6.57 3.83
N LYS A 54 21.90 -5.81 3.34
CA LYS A 54 22.74 -4.95 4.18
C LYS A 54 21.92 -3.83 4.84
N GLY A 55 20.95 -3.27 4.12
CA GLY A 55 20.03 -2.29 4.67
C GLY A 55 19.19 -2.89 5.80
N MET A 56 18.69 -4.12 5.66
CA MET A 56 17.95 -4.83 6.70
C MET A 56 18.79 -5.07 7.96
N GLU A 57 20.05 -5.47 7.81
CA GLU A 57 21.00 -5.61 8.92
C GLU A 57 21.23 -4.27 9.66
N GLU A 58 21.33 -3.16 8.93
CA GLU A 58 21.51 -1.84 9.53
C GLU A 58 20.24 -1.36 10.24
N ILE A 59 19.08 -1.49 9.60
CA ILE A 59 17.76 -1.13 10.19
C ILE A 59 17.49 -1.91 11.47
N LEU A 60 17.94 -3.18 11.55
CA LEU A 60 17.85 -3.96 12.78
C LEU A 60 18.69 -3.35 13.92
N LYS A 61 19.92 -2.89 13.65
CA LYS A 61 20.77 -2.24 14.67
C LYS A 61 20.14 -0.96 15.20
N LEU A 62 19.41 -0.25 14.35
CA LEU A 62 18.63 0.95 14.70
C LEU A 62 17.33 0.61 15.44
N ASN A 63 16.99 -0.68 15.62
CA ASN A 63 15.72 -1.13 16.17
C ASN A 63 14.51 -0.54 15.42
N SER A 64 14.65 -0.33 14.12
CA SER A 64 13.63 0.29 13.26
C SER A 64 12.86 -0.77 12.46
N ILE A 65 12.11 -0.37 11.43
CA ILE A 65 11.29 -1.25 10.59
C ILE A 65 11.48 -0.90 9.11
N LEU A 66 11.50 -1.91 8.24
CA LEU A 66 11.53 -1.73 6.80
C LEU A 66 10.16 -2.01 6.19
N ALA A 67 9.59 -1.04 5.48
CA ALA A 67 8.48 -1.22 4.57
C ALA A 67 8.97 -1.52 3.14
N VAL A 68 8.28 -2.39 2.40
CA VAL A 68 8.68 -2.76 1.04
C VAL A 68 7.52 -2.79 0.06
N HIS A 69 7.70 -2.13 -1.09
CA HIS A 69 6.85 -2.37 -2.26
C HIS A 69 7.34 -3.68 -2.89
N ALA A 70 6.52 -4.73 -2.78
CA ALA A 70 6.91 -6.09 -3.10
C ALA A 70 6.26 -6.57 -4.40
N GLU A 71 6.82 -6.15 -5.54
CA GLU A 71 6.62 -6.80 -6.83
C GLU A 71 7.99 -7.27 -7.35
N SER A 72 8.03 -8.39 -8.07
CA SER A 72 9.27 -8.92 -8.63
C SER A 72 9.70 -8.10 -9.86
N GLU A 73 10.78 -7.31 -9.75
CA GLU A 73 11.33 -6.56 -10.89
C GLU A 73 11.60 -7.47 -12.09
N MET A 74 12.19 -8.66 -11.87
CA MET A 74 12.53 -9.58 -12.96
C MET A 74 11.28 -10.02 -13.75
N ILE A 75 10.22 -10.41 -13.04
CA ILE A 75 8.98 -10.88 -13.68
C ILE A 75 8.27 -9.71 -14.35
N THR A 76 8.06 -8.60 -13.62
CA THR A 76 7.29 -7.45 -14.12
C THR A 76 7.97 -6.80 -15.32
N ARG A 77 9.29 -6.65 -15.30
CA ARG A 77 10.06 -6.12 -16.42
C ARG A 77 9.98 -7.03 -17.64
N GLN A 78 10.23 -8.34 -17.47
CA GLN A 78 10.21 -9.29 -18.58
C GLN A 78 8.84 -9.33 -19.27
N LEU A 79 7.75 -9.35 -18.50
CA LEU A 79 6.40 -9.36 -19.06
C LEU A 79 6.04 -8.01 -19.70
N THR A 80 6.49 -6.90 -19.11
CA THR A 80 6.29 -5.56 -19.67
C THR A 80 7.04 -5.41 -21.00
N ASP A 81 8.31 -5.80 -21.07
CA ASP A 81 9.11 -5.73 -22.30
C ASP A 81 8.52 -6.59 -23.41
N ALA A 82 8.04 -7.80 -23.07
CA ALA A 82 7.34 -8.69 -24.00
C ALA A 82 6.04 -8.06 -24.51
N TRP A 83 5.24 -7.47 -23.62
CA TRP A 83 4.01 -6.77 -23.99
C TRP A 83 4.31 -5.58 -24.91
N LEU A 84 5.26 -4.72 -24.55
CA LEU A 84 5.65 -3.53 -25.31
C LEU A 84 6.25 -3.87 -26.69
N SER A 85 6.90 -5.02 -26.83
CA SER A 85 7.44 -5.50 -28.10
C SER A 85 6.42 -6.24 -28.98
N SER A 86 5.23 -6.52 -28.44
CA SER A 86 4.16 -7.23 -29.15
C SER A 86 3.11 -6.29 -29.76
N ASN A 87 2.22 -6.85 -30.57
CA ASN A 87 1.03 -6.19 -31.11
C ASN A 87 -0.19 -6.24 -30.15
N ALA A 88 0.00 -6.67 -28.90
CA ALA A 88 -1.08 -6.71 -27.93
C ALA A 88 -1.60 -5.28 -27.62
N PRO A 89 -2.91 -5.11 -27.35
CA PRO A 89 -3.47 -3.81 -26.99
C PRO A 89 -2.77 -3.13 -25.81
N ARG A 90 -2.76 -1.81 -25.80
CA ARG A 90 -2.18 -0.98 -24.73
C ARG A 90 -3.23 -0.61 -23.68
N ASP A 91 -3.89 -1.63 -23.12
CA ASP A 91 -5.03 -1.49 -22.21
C ASP A 91 -4.75 -2.01 -20.78
N MET A 92 -5.69 -1.73 -19.87
CA MET A 92 -5.58 -2.10 -18.45
C MET A 92 -5.47 -3.61 -18.22
N LYS A 93 -6.12 -4.42 -19.07
CA LYS A 93 -6.04 -5.88 -19.00
C LYS A 93 -4.62 -6.37 -19.26
N ASN A 94 -3.99 -5.87 -20.31
CA ASN A 94 -2.60 -6.25 -20.60
C ASN A 94 -1.62 -5.66 -19.58
N TYR A 95 -1.86 -4.46 -19.05
CA TYR A 95 -1.09 -3.93 -17.91
C TYR A 95 -1.16 -4.85 -16.69
N THR A 96 -2.36 -5.32 -16.33
CA THR A 96 -2.55 -6.24 -15.20
C THR A 96 -1.83 -7.57 -15.43
N TRP A 97 -1.83 -8.05 -16.69
CA TRP A 97 -1.10 -9.26 -17.07
C TRP A 97 0.42 -9.13 -16.90
N THR A 98 1.01 -7.94 -17.09
CA THR A 98 2.46 -7.76 -16.88
C THR A 98 2.86 -7.74 -15.41
N ARG A 99 1.90 -7.64 -14.50
CA ARG A 99 2.08 -7.58 -13.05
C ARG A 99 1.18 -8.61 -12.35
N PRO A 100 1.38 -9.91 -12.61
CA PRO A 100 0.53 -10.96 -12.07
C PRO A 100 0.72 -11.09 -10.55
N ILE A 101 -0.25 -11.70 -9.86
CA ILE A 101 -0.16 -12.04 -8.42
C ILE A 101 1.15 -12.78 -8.08
N LEU A 102 1.61 -13.67 -8.96
CA LEU A 102 2.87 -14.39 -8.77
C LEU A 102 4.10 -13.47 -8.66
N ALA A 103 4.07 -12.28 -9.26
CA ALA A 103 5.14 -11.30 -9.11
C ALA A 103 5.16 -10.69 -7.70
N GLU A 104 4.01 -10.48 -7.08
CA GLU A 104 3.94 -10.06 -5.68
C GLU A 104 4.38 -11.19 -4.75
N VAL A 105 3.83 -12.40 -4.94
CA VAL A 105 4.14 -13.57 -4.10
C VAL A 105 5.64 -13.89 -4.10
N GLU A 106 6.31 -13.86 -5.27
CA GLU A 106 7.75 -14.09 -5.35
C GLU A 106 8.54 -13.06 -4.53
N ALA A 107 8.24 -11.77 -4.72
CA ALA A 107 8.94 -10.69 -4.03
C ALA A 107 8.72 -10.75 -2.52
N VAL A 108 7.48 -11.02 -2.08
CA VAL A 108 7.11 -11.18 -0.67
C VAL A 108 7.84 -12.38 -0.05
N GLN A 109 7.84 -13.55 -0.69
CA GLN A 109 8.55 -14.72 -0.18
C GLN A 109 10.07 -14.48 -0.10
N ARG A 110 10.65 -13.80 -1.09
CA ARG A 110 12.07 -13.43 -1.07
C ARG A 110 12.40 -12.54 0.13
N VAL A 111 11.69 -11.45 0.33
CA VAL A 111 11.98 -10.52 1.44
C VAL A 111 11.65 -11.12 2.81
N LEU A 112 10.63 -11.98 2.91
CA LEU A 112 10.34 -12.74 4.13
C LEU A 112 11.50 -13.66 4.51
N THR A 113 12.13 -14.32 3.53
CA THR A 113 13.31 -15.15 3.75
C THR A 113 14.48 -14.31 4.30
N TYR A 114 14.68 -13.10 3.77
CA TYR A 114 15.71 -12.19 4.27
C TYR A 114 15.39 -11.68 5.68
N ALA A 115 14.12 -11.37 5.97
CA ALA A 115 13.70 -10.96 7.31
C ALA A 115 13.88 -12.09 8.34
N GLU A 116 13.60 -13.34 7.96
CA GLU A 116 13.80 -14.51 8.81
C GLU A 116 15.29 -14.73 9.16
N LEU A 117 16.20 -14.49 8.20
CA LEU A 117 17.64 -14.66 8.41
C LEU A 117 18.30 -13.48 9.14
N THR A 118 17.88 -12.25 8.82
CA THR A 118 18.46 -11.03 9.41
C THR A 118 17.84 -10.70 10.76
N GLY A 119 16.57 -11.05 10.99
CA GLY A 119 15.78 -10.62 12.15
C GLY A 119 15.17 -9.22 12.01
N CYS A 120 15.34 -8.55 10.86
CA CYS A 120 14.82 -7.21 10.61
C CYS A 120 13.28 -7.20 10.59
N ARG A 121 12.66 -6.21 11.26
CA ARG A 121 11.21 -6.03 11.23
C ARG A 121 10.76 -5.57 9.85
N LEU A 122 9.69 -6.16 9.34
CA LEU A 122 9.20 -5.94 7.99
C LEU A 122 7.73 -5.49 7.97
N HIS A 123 7.39 -4.61 7.04
CA HIS A 123 6.03 -4.21 6.71
C HIS A 123 5.80 -4.34 5.19
N ILE A 124 4.94 -5.27 4.79
CA ILE A 124 4.56 -5.44 3.38
C ILE A 124 3.48 -4.41 3.07
N VAL A 125 3.80 -3.43 2.20
CA VAL A 125 2.82 -2.41 1.81
C VAL A 125 1.85 -2.93 0.74
N HIS A 126 0.65 -2.37 0.72
CA HIS A 126 -0.36 -2.45 -0.35
C HIS A 126 -0.53 -3.84 -1.02
N ALA A 127 -0.69 -4.92 -0.23
CA ALA A 127 -0.96 -6.26 -0.75
C ALA A 127 -2.30 -6.29 -1.53
N SER A 128 -2.27 -6.77 -2.78
CA SER A 128 -3.46 -6.74 -3.64
C SER A 128 -4.29 -8.03 -3.66
N CYS A 129 -3.78 -9.12 -3.09
CA CYS A 129 -4.43 -10.44 -3.11
C CYS A 129 -4.23 -11.22 -1.81
N ALA A 130 -5.05 -12.26 -1.63
CA ALA A 130 -5.04 -13.11 -0.45
C ALA A 130 -3.75 -13.95 -0.32
N GLU A 131 -3.13 -14.39 -1.43
CA GLU A 131 -1.91 -15.21 -1.36
C GLU A 131 -0.74 -14.49 -0.71
N VAL A 132 -0.62 -13.17 -0.92
CA VAL A 132 0.39 -12.35 -0.23
C VAL A 132 0.12 -12.34 1.27
N VAL A 133 -1.14 -12.13 1.67
CA VAL A 133 -1.54 -12.10 3.09
C VAL A 133 -1.27 -13.45 3.74
N HIS A 134 -1.69 -14.56 3.11
CA HIS A 134 -1.42 -15.90 3.61
C HIS A 134 0.09 -16.20 3.73
N ALA A 135 0.91 -15.75 2.78
CA ALA A 135 2.37 -15.92 2.86
C ALA A 135 2.96 -15.19 4.07
N VAL A 136 2.44 -14.00 4.38
CA VAL A 136 2.80 -13.23 5.58
C VAL A 136 2.29 -13.93 6.85
N THR A 137 1.06 -14.42 6.88
CA THR A 137 0.50 -15.20 8.01
C THR A 137 1.38 -16.40 8.33
N LEU A 138 1.74 -17.20 7.33
CA LEU A 138 2.62 -18.37 7.51
C LEU A 138 4.02 -17.97 8.00
N ALA A 139 4.54 -16.80 7.61
CA ALA A 139 5.82 -16.32 8.11
C ALA A 139 5.74 -15.86 9.57
N LYS A 140 4.64 -15.21 9.97
CA LYS A 140 4.37 -14.87 11.38
C LYS A 140 4.34 -16.14 12.24
N GLU A 141 3.72 -17.22 11.77
CA GLU A 141 3.69 -18.52 12.48
C GLU A 141 5.09 -19.13 12.69
N ARG A 142 6.04 -18.83 11.80
CA ARG A 142 7.45 -19.22 11.96
C ARG A 142 8.26 -18.26 12.84
N GLY A 143 7.66 -17.18 13.32
CA GLY A 143 8.30 -16.17 14.18
C GLY A 143 8.94 -15.00 13.44
N VAL A 144 8.70 -14.85 12.13
CA VAL A 144 9.16 -13.68 11.38
C VAL A 144 8.42 -12.43 11.87
N ALA A 145 9.16 -11.38 12.22
CA ALA A 145 8.61 -10.10 12.66
C ALA A 145 8.11 -9.29 11.44
N VAL A 146 6.95 -9.66 10.90
CA VAL A 146 6.37 -9.04 9.72
C VAL A 146 4.92 -8.61 9.95
N THR A 147 4.52 -7.51 9.30
CA THR A 147 3.14 -7.06 9.17
C THR A 147 2.79 -6.83 7.70
N VAL A 148 1.50 -6.80 7.37
CA VAL A 148 0.98 -6.54 6.02
C VAL A 148 -0.16 -5.54 6.06
N GLU A 149 -0.15 -4.61 5.12
CA GLU A 149 -1.28 -3.74 4.85
C GLU A 149 -1.91 -4.04 3.50
N THR A 150 -3.18 -3.69 3.35
CA THR A 150 -3.81 -3.50 2.04
C THR A 150 -4.37 -2.07 1.91
N CYS A 151 -4.99 -1.78 0.78
CA CYS A 151 -5.56 -0.47 0.48
C CYS A 151 -7.05 -0.55 0.15
N PRO A 152 -7.84 0.49 0.47
CA PRO A 152 -9.28 0.51 0.19
C PRO A 152 -9.64 0.27 -1.27
N HIS A 153 -8.77 0.63 -2.22
CA HIS A 153 -9.02 0.38 -3.64
C HIS A 153 -8.95 -1.10 -4.01
N TYR A 154 -8.11 -1.93 -3.38
CA TYR A 154 -8.13 -3.40 -3.60
C TYR A 154 -9.34 -4.08 -2.97
N LEU A 155 -9.98 -3.42 -2.00
CA LEU A 155 -11.18 -3.92 -1.32
C LEU A 155 -12.48 -3.48 -2.01
N ALA A 156 -12.47 -2.37 -2.76
CA ALA A 156 -13.68 -1.78 -3.33
C ALA A 156 -13.74 -1.83 -4.85
N LEU A 157 -12.60 -1.96 -5.52
CA LEU A 157 -12.48 -1.88 -6.98
C LEU A 157 -11.87 -3.17 -7.52
N SER A 158 -12.34 -3.61 -8.69
CA SER A 158 -11.81 -4.77 -9.39
C SER A 158 -11.25 -4.41 -10.77
N GLU A 159 -10.76 -5.41 -11.51
CA GLU A 159 -10.30 -5.27 -12.89
C GLU A 159 -11.35 -4.58 -13.80
N GLU A 160 -12.64 -4.83 -13.59
CA GLU A 160 -13.72 -4.16 -14.33
C GLU A 160 -13.76 -2.65 -14.07
N ASP A 161 -13.51 -2.23 -12.83
CA ASP A 161 -13.39 -0.82 -12.47
C ASP A 161 -12.12 -0.21 -13.07
N ALA A 162 -11.03 -0.97 -13.11
CA ALA A 162 -9.80 -0.58 -13.79
C ALA A 162 -10.03 -0.32 -15.29
N GLU A 163 -10.74 -1.20 -15.98
CA GLU A 163 -11.11 -1.00 -17.39
C GLU A 163 -11.98 0.25 -17.59
N LYS A 164 -12.97 0.45 -16.72
CA LYS A 164 -13.87 1.61 -16.76
C LYS A 164 -13.15 2.94 -16.53
N TRP A 165 -12.31 3.01 -15.51
CA TRP A 165 -11.64 4.25 -15.08
C TRP A 165 -10.26 4.46 -15.72
N HIS A 166 -9.77 3.45 -16.43
CA HIS A 166 -8.51 3.47 -17.16
C HIS A 166 -7.35 4.00 -16.28
N GLY A 167 -6.68 5.06 -16.72
CA GLY A 167 -5.53 5.63 -16.04
C GLY A 167 -5.79 6.07 -14.60
N ILE A 168 -7.02 6.49 -14.28
CA ILE A 168 -7.42 6.96 -12.95
C ILE A 168 -7.37 5.82 -11.92
N ALA A 169 -7.59 4.57 -12.36
CA ALA A 169 -7.53 3.37 -11.53
C ALA A 169 -6.23 2.57 -11.72
N LYS A 170 -5.27 3.04 -12.54
CA LYS A 170 -3.96 2.42 -12.66
C LYS A 170 -3.18 2.57 -11.35
N CYS A 171 -2.83 1.47 -10.70
CA CYS A 171 -1.98 1.38 -9.51
C CYS A 171 -1.02 0.19 -9.64
N ALA A 172 0.00 0.13 -8.77
CA ALA A 172 0.99 -0.93 -8.71
C ALA A 172 1.15 -1.41 -7.26
N PRO A 173 0.76 -2.64 -6.92
CA PRO A 173 0.19 -3.69 -7.78
C PRO A 173 -1.13 -3.28 -8.49
N PRO A 174 -1.51 -3.89 -9.63
CA PRO A 174 -2.76 -3.57 -10.31
C PRO A 174 -3.97 -4.10 -9.53
N LEU A 175 -5.15 -3.50 -9.77
CA LEU A 175 -6.42 -4.04 -9.31
C LEU A 175 -6.61 -5.46 -9.84
N ARG A 176 -7.28 -6.31 -9.04
CA ARG A 176 -7.46 -7.74 -9.31
C ARG A 176 -8.91 -8.07 -9.66
N SER A 177 -9.14 -9.28 -10.16
CA SER A 177 -10.48 -9.78 -10.46
C SER A 177 -11.41 -9.67 -9.24
N ARG A 178 -12.73 -9.60 -9.46
CA ARG A 178 -13.70 -9.55 -8.35
C ARG A 178 -13.52 -10.71 -7.36
N LYS A 179 -13.14 -11.90 -7.84
CA LYS A 179 -12.85 -13.07 -6.98
C LYS A 179 -11.75 -12.77 -5.97
N GLU A 180 -10.66 -12.15 -6.42
CA GLU A 180 -9.52 -11.78 -5.57
C GLU A 180 -9.89 -10.71 -4.54
N VAL A 181 -10.76 -9.76 -4.91
CA VAL A 181 -11.32 -8.77 -3.99
C VAL A 181 -12.09 -9.45 -2.85
N GLU A 182 -12.92 -10.45 -3.18
CA GLU A 182 -13.67 -11.20 -2.17
C GLU A 182 -12.73 -12.02 -1.26
N GLU A 183 -11.71 -12.67 -1.83
CA GLU A 183 -10.73 -13.45 -1.07
C GLU A 183 -9.89 -12.56 -0.14
N LEU A 184 -9.50 -11.35 -0.58
CA LEU A 184 -8.82 -10.39 0.28
C LEU A 184 -9.71 -9.88 1.42
N TRP A 185 -11.02 -9.73 1.20
CA TRP A 185 -11.97 -9.42 2.27
C TRP A 185 -12.08 -10.53 3.30
N GLU A 186 -11.96 -11.81 2.91
CA GLU A 186 -11.87 -12.91 3.87
C GLU A 186 -10.66 -12.73 4.79
N CYS A 187 -9.49 -12.38 4.24
CA CYS A 187 -8.29 -12.10 5.03
C CYS A 187 -8.44 -10.90 5.98
N VAL A 188 -9.22 -9.87 5.58
CA VAL A 188 -9.54 -8.75 6.47
C VAL A 188 -10.43 -9.22 7.63
N ARG A 189 -11.47 -10.01 7.32
CA ARG A 189 -12.43 -10.53 8.31
C ARG A 189 -11.82 -11.56 9.26
N SER A 190 -10.85 -12.35 8.80
CA SER A 190 -10.10 -13.31 9.62
C SER A 190 -9.05 -12.63 10.53
N GLY A 191 -8.80 -11.32 10.34
CA GLY A 191 -7.81 -10.57 11.12
C GLY A 191 -6.37 -10.80 10.68
N GLU A 192 -6.14 -11.34 9.47
CA GLU A 192 -4.81 -11.61 8.94
C GLU A 192 -4.11 -10.34 8.40
N VAL A 193 -4.91 -9.35 7.98
CA VAL A 193 -4.43 -8.01 7.61
C VAL A 193 -4.21 -7.15 8.87
N ASP A 194 -3.02 -6.56 8.99
CA ASP A 194 -2.66 -5.75 10.16
C ASP A 194 -3.20 -4.33 10.07
N THR A 195 -3.06 -3.69 8.90
CA THR A 195 -3.46 -2.30 8.68
C THR A 195 -4.11 -2.07 7.32
N ILE A 196 -4.88 -0.98 7.20
CA ILE A 196 -5.37 -0.48 5.91
C ILE A 196 -4.89 0.95 5.74
N ALA A 197 -4.12 1.19 4.67
CA ALA A 197 -3.60 2.50 4.32
C ALA A 197 -4.03 2.92 2.92
N SER A 198 -3.98 4.22 2.63
CA SER A 198 -4.57 4.74 1.39
C SER A 198 -3.74 4.49 0.12
N ASP A 199 -2.41 4.35 0.28
CA ASP A 199 -1.42 4.54 -0.80
C ASP A 199 -1.76 5.75 -1.70
N HIS A 200 -2.06 6.88 -1.05
CA HIS A 200 -2.47 8.10 -1.77
C HIS A 200 -1.32 8.62 -2.62
N SER A 201 -1.41 8.32 -3.92
CA SER A 201 -0.40 8.60 -4.90
C SER A 201 -1.05 9.47 -6.00
N PRO A 202 -1.12 10.80 -5.80
CA PRO A 202 -1.73 11.74 -6.74
C PRO A 202 -0.75 12.19 -7.83
N CYS A 203 -1.29 12.54 -8.99
CA CYS A 203 -0.53 13.23 -10.04
C CYS A 203 -1.43 14.22 -10.80
N PRO A 204 -0.85 15.13 -11.60
CA PRO A 204 -1.61 15.96 -12.53
C PRO A 204 -2.44 15.12 -13.51
N ILE A 205 -3.66 15.57 -13.81
CA ILE A 205 -4.63 14.80 -14.61
C ILE A 205 -4.10 14.46 -16.00
N GLU A 206 -3.29 15.33 -16.60
CA GLU A 206 -2.66 15.14 -17.91
C GLU A 206 -1.81 13.86 -17.99
N LEU A 207 -1.24 13.38 -16.87
CA LEU A 207 -0.48 12.13 -16.82
C LEU A 207 -1.36 10.88 -16.76
N LYS A 208 -2.69 11.06 -16.70
CA LYS A 208 -3.70 9.99 -16.60
C LYS A 208 -4.53 9.78 -17.86
N LEU A 209 -4.45 10.70 -18.84
CA LEU A 209 -5.39 10.77 -19.97
C LEU A 209 -4.91 10.05 -21.25
N SER A 210 -3.72 9.44 -21.26
CA SER A 210 -3.25 8.70 -22.43
C SER A 210 -4.12 7.45 -22.66
N PRO A 211 -4.59 7.18 -23.89
CA PRO A 211 -5.27 5.93 -24.23
C PRO A 211 -4.33 4.72 -24.24
N ASP A 212 -3.02 4.98 -24.36
CA ASP A 212 -1.98 3.97 -24.20
C ASP A 212 -1.60 3.91 -22.72
N ILE A 213 -2.06 2.87 -22.02
CA ILE A 213 -1.88 2.75 -20.58
C ILE A 213 -0.41 2.60 -20.16
N SER A 214 0.47 2.16 -21.08
CA SER A 214 1.90 2.03 -20.77
C SER A 214 2.54 3.39 -20.49
N LYS A 215 1.97 4.46 -21.04
CA LYS A 215 2.41 5.85 -20.86
C LYS A 215 1.74 6.57 -19.68
N VAL A 216 0.73 5.98 -19.08
CA VAL A 216 0.00 6.58 -17.95
C VAL A 216 0.78 6.40 -16.66
N TRP A 217 0.88 7.45 -15.86
CA TRP A 217 1.44 7.36 -14.52
C TRP A 217 0.49 6.60 -13.57
N GLY A 218 1.01 5.62 -12.83
CA GLY A 218 0.24 4.80 -11.89
C GLY A 218 0.19 5.41 -10.48
N GLY A 219 -0.95 5.28 -9.80
CA GLY A 219 -1.21 5.78 -8.45
C GLY A 219 -2.67 6.22 -8.30
N ILE A 220 -3.31 5.91 -7.16
CA ILE A 220 -4.71 6.25 -6.89
C ILE A 220 -4.79 7.37 -5.85
N SER A 221 -5.63 8.36 -6.11
CA SER A 221 -5.97 9.40 -5.13
C SER A 221 -7.13 8.94 -4.23
N GLY A 222 -6.81 8.42 -3.04
CA GLY A 222 -7.81 7.84 -2.12
C GLY A 222 -7.71 8.18 -0.63
N ALA A 223 -6.81 9.09 -0.20
CA ALA A 223 -6.63 9.39 1.24
C ALA A 223 -7.93 9.84 1.92
N GLN A 224 -8.68 10.78 1.30
CA GLN A 224 -9.90 11.33 1.87
C GLN A 224 -11.04 10.29 1.94
N THR A 225 -11.07 9.35 0.98
CA THR A 225 -12.15 8.37 0.84
C THR A 225 -11.88 7.08 1.59
N SER A 226 -10.68 6.88 2.15
CA SER A 226 -10.27 5.59 2.72
C SER A 226 -11.22 5.09 3.80
N LEU A 227 -11.54 5.93 4.79
CA LEU A 227 -12.47 5.55 5.85
C LEU A 227 -13.91 5.36 5.34
N LEU A 228 -14.35 6.19 4.39
CA LEU A 228 -15.70 6.09 3.80
C LEU A 228 -15.89 4.76 3.07
N VAL A 229 -14.87 4.35 2.30
CA VAL A 229 -14.88 3.06 1.60
C VAL A 229 -14.96 1.90 2.59
N LEU A 230 -14.25 1.95 3.72
CA LEU A 230 -14.30 0.90 4.73
C LEU A 230 -15.64 0.84 5.47
N LEU A 231 -16.28 2.00 5.70
CA LEU A 231 -17.61 2.04 6.29
C LEU A 231 -18.66 1.45 5.34
N GLU A 232 -18.62 1.83 4.07
CA GLU A 232 -19.58 1.33 3.07
C GLU A 232 -19.33 -0.15 2.74
N GLU A 233 -18.14 -0.48 2.23
CA GLU A 233 -17.84 -1.84 1.78
C GLU A 233 -17.68 -2.81 2.96
N GLY A 234 -17.04 -2.39 4.05
CA GLY A 234 -16.77 -3.24 5.20
C GLY A 234 -17.95 -3.33 6.15
N PHE A 235 -18.35 -2.20 6.75
CA PHE A 235 -19.37 -2.20 7.80
C PHE A 235 -20.79 -2.42 7.25
N VAL A 236 -21.20 -1.66 6.22
CA VAL A 236 -22.57 -1.76 5.68
C VAL A 236 -22.76 -3.03 4.85
N ASN A 237 -21.83 -3.35 3.95
CA ASN A 237 -22.04 -4.42 2.97
C ASN A 237 -21.51 -5.80 3.41
N ARG A 238 -20.63 -5.87 4.42
CA ARG A 238 -19.88 -7.10 4.78
C ARG A 238 -19.82 -7.40 6.28
N ASP A 239 -20.63 -6.72 7.09
CA ASP A 239 -20.72 -6.92 8.54
C ASP A 239 -19.39 -6.78 9.31
N LEU A 240 -18.41 -6.06 8.77
CA LEU A 240 -17.16 -5.77 9.48
C LEU A 240 -17.44 -4.82 10.65
N SER A 241 -17.00 -5.13 11.85
CA SER A 241 -17.31 -4.28 13.00
C SER A 241 -16.60 -2.92 12.94
N LEU A 242 -17.20 -1.89 13.54
CA LEU A 242 -16.53 -0.58 13.69
C LEU A 242 -15.22 -0.67 14.50
N LEU A 243 -15.13 -1.65 15.41
CA LEU A 243 -13.91 -1.92 16.16
C LEU A 243 -12.81 -2.47 15.26
N ASP A 244 -13.15 -3.32 14.29
CA ASP A 244 -12.18 -3.80 13.31
C ASP A 244 -11.71 -2.68 12.39
N ILE A 245 -12.60 -1.81 11.94
CA ILE A 245 -12.22 -0.62 11.16
C ILE A 245 -11.26 0.26 11.98
N ALA A 246 -11.62 0.59 13.23
CA ALA A 246 -10.76 1.38 14.11
C ALA A 246 -9.40 0.69 14.36
N ARG A 247 -9.39 -0.63 14.55
CA ARG A 247 -8.17 -1.43 14.70
C ARG A 247 -7.27 -1.29 13.47
N LEU A 248 -7.81 -1.54 12.29
CA LEU A 248 -7.07 -1.56 11.02
C LEU A 248 -6.54 -0.18 10.62
N THR A 249 -7.23 0.91 10.98
CA THR A 249 -6.87 2.26 10.49
C THR A 249 -6.26 3.18 11.54
N ALA A 250 -6.51 2.95 12.83
CA ALA A 250 -6.14 3.89 13.89
C ALA A 250 -5.38 3.23 15.05
N THR A 251 -5.76 2.03 15.50
CA THR A 251 -5.12 1.41 16.68
C THR A 251 -3.86 0.64 16.33
N THR A 252 -3.88 -0.23 15.31
CA THR A 252 -2.72 -1.04 14.95
C THR A 252 -1.54 -0.22 14.42
N PRO A 253 -1.70 0.77 13.51
CA PRO A 253 -0.55 1.47 12.94
C PRO A 253 0.39 2.11 13.99
N PRO A 254 -0.11 2.83 15.02
CA PRO A 254 0.75 3.34 16.10
C PRO A 254 1.52 2.27 16.88
N HIS A 255 1.00 1.05 17.01
CA HIS A 255 1.75 -0.05 17.62
C HIS A 255 2.91 -0.53 16.75
N ILE A 256 2.69 -0.61 15.43
CA ILE A 256 3.74 -1.02 14.47
C ILE A 256 4.87 0.02 14.44
N PHE A 257 4.52 1.30 14.40
CA PHE A 257 5.45 2.41 14.16
C PHE A 257 5.90 3.16 15.42
N GLY A 258 5.62 2.62 16.61
CA GLY A 258 6.15 3.17 17.87
C GLY A 258 5.51 4.49 18.32
N LEU A 259 4.26 4.75 17.95
CA LEU A 259 3.50 5.96 18.29
C LEU A 259 2.43 5.73 19.37
N TYR A 260 2.19 4.48 19.78
CA TYR A 260 1.30 4.15 20.89
C TYR A 260 1.98 4.43 22.26
N PRO A 261 1.29 4.95 23.28
CA PRO A 261 -0.14 5.27 23.35
C PRO A 261 -0.50 6.69 22.92
N GLN A 262 0.44 7.47 22.37
CA GLN A 262 0.17 8.86 22.02
C GLN A 262 -0.90 8.96 20.92
N LYS A 263 -0.88 8.04 19.95
CA LYS A 263 -1.83 7.97 18.83
C LYS A 263 -2.69 6.69 18.89
N GLY A 264 -3.86 6.74 18.26
CA GLY A 264 -4.68 5.55 17.96
C GLY A 264 -5.57 5.03 19.09
N VAL A 265 -5.71 5.78 20.18
CA VAL A 265 -6.47 5.37 21.36
C VAL A 265 -7.17 6.55 22.02
N LEU A 266 -8.39 6.33 22.52
CA LEU A 266 -9.12 7.29 23.35
C LEU A 266 -8.85 6.99 24.83
N ALA A 267 -7.75 7.53 25.35
CA ALA A 267 -7.33 7.35 26.74
C ALA A 267 -6.80 8.65 27.34
N VAL A 268 -6.91 8.78 28.66
CA VAL A 268 -6.33 9.93 29.39
C VAL A 268 -4.82 9.94 29.19
N GLY A 269 -4.29 11.05 28.67
CA GLY A 269 -2.86 11.24 28.40
C GLY A 269 -2.46 11.07 26.93
N SER A 270 -3.35 10.52 26.08
CA SER A 270 -3.15 10.42 24.63
C SER A 270 -3.55 11.71 23.90
N ASP A 271 -3.16 11.85 22.63
CA ASP A 271 -3.61 12.97 21.80
C ASP A 271 -5.11 12.88 21.52
N ALA A 272 -5.76 14.05 21.46
CA ALA A 272 -7.19 14.19 21.19
C ALA A 272 -7.51 14.10 19.69
N ASP A 273 -6.95 13.11 19.00
CA ASP A 273 -7.15 12.85 17.57
C ASP A 273 -8.46 12.05 17.36
N ILE A 274 -9.55 12.78 17.13
CA ILE A 274 -10.91 12.21 17.10
C ILE A 274 -11.61 12.59 15.80
N VAL A 275 -12.28 11.61 15.18
CA VAL A 275 -13.23 11.83 14.09
C VAL A 275 -14.65 11.53 14.56
N LEU A 276 -15.60 12.39 14.22
CA LEU A 276 -17.03 12.17 14.45
C LEU A 276 -17.68 11.80 13.11
N ILE A 277 -18.42 10.70 13.09
CA ILE A 277 -19.01 10.13 11.88
C ILE A 277 -20.50 9.94 12.12
N ASP A 278 -21.32 10.47 11.20
CA ASP A 278 -22.73 10.12 11.11
C ASP A 278 -22.88 8.86 10.25
N LEU A 279 -23.20 7.74 10.89
CA LEU A 279 -23.32 6.43 10.23
C LEU A 279 -24.58 6.27 9.38
N VAL A 280 -25.52 7.22 9.45
CA VAL A 280 -26.78 7.17 8.70
C VAL A 280 -26.75 8.11 7.49
N ALA A 281 -25.77 9.02 7.44
CA ALA A 281 -25.60 9.93 6.33
C ALA A 281 -25.11 9.17 5.07
N SER A 282 -25.72 9.50 3.93
CA SER A 282 -25.34 8.96 2.62
C SER A 282 -25.09 10.10 1.65
N GLN A 283 -24.02 9.99 0.86
CA GLN A 283 -23.72 10.91 -0.23
C GLN A 283 -23.03 10.15 -1.37
N ILE A 284 -23.31 10.55 -2.60
CA ILE A 284 -22.52 10.12 -3.75
C ILE A 284 -21.33 11.06 -3.87
N LEU A 285 -20.11 10.52 -3.90
CA LEU A 285 -18.90 11.31 -4.00
C LEU A 285 -18.83 12.02 -5.37
N GLN A 286 -18.78 13.34 -5.34
CA GLN A 286 -18.57 14.17 -6.52
C GLN A 286 -17.17 14.77 -6.51
N LYS A 287 -16.72 15.23 -7.68
CA LYS A 287 -15.42 15.87 -7.86
C LYS A 287 -15.22 17.06 -6.92
N GLU A 288 -16.28 17.83 -6.70
CA GLU A 288 -16.31 19.05 -5.90
C GLU A 288 -16.13 18.77 -4.39
N HIS A 289 -16.35 17.52 -3.97
CA HIS A 289 -16.12 17.11 -2.58
C HIS A 289 -14.65 16.82 -2.28
N LEU A 290 -13.80 16.67 -3.31
CA LEU A 290 -12.39 16.29 -3.15
C LEU A 290 -11.53 17.51 -2.80
N TYR A 291 -10.79 17.42 -1.70
CA TYR A 291 -9.80 18.42 -1.29
C TYR A 291 -8.41 18.20 -1.92
N TYR A 292 -8.28 17.23 -2.82
CA TYR A 292 -7.03 16.96 -3.53
C TYR A 292 -6.64 18.14 -4.42
N ARG A 293 -5.34 18.41 -4.55
CA ARG A 293 -4.82 19.41 -5.50
C ARG A 293 -5.29 19.15 -6.93
N HIS A 294 -5.38 17.88 -7.30
CA HIS A 294 -5.94 17.42 -8.57
C HIS A 294 -7.17 16.56 -8.25
N PRO A 295 -8.40 17.10 -8.39
CA PRO A 295 -9.61 16.42 -7.95
C PRO A 295 -10.03 15.36 -8.99
N HIS A 296 -9.33 14.23 -9.00
CA HIS A 296 -9.71 13.01 -9.72
C HIS A 296 -9.54 11.81 -8.79
N SER A 297 -10.41 10.82 -8.92
CA SER A 297 -10.41 9.61 -8.12
C SER A 297 -11.34 8.57 -8.76
N PRO A 298 -11.00 7.26 -8.74
CA PRO A 298 -11.89 6.23 -9.25
C PRO A 298 -13.12 6.01 -8.34
N PHE A 299 -13.16 6.64 -7.16
CA PHE A 299 -14.30 6.61 -6.25
C PHE A 299 -15.38 7.65 -6.58
N ILE A 300 -15.17 8.55 -7.54
CA ILE A 300 -16.20 9.51 -7.95
C ILE A 300 -17.41 8.76 -8.52
N GLY A 301 -18.61 9.10 -8.06
CA GLY A 301 -19.85 8.45 -8.45
C GLY A 301 -20.16 7.16 -7.69
N LYS A 302 -19.31 6.77 -6.73
CA LYS A 302 -19.68 5.85 -5.65
C LYS A 302 -20.28 6.63 -4.49
#